data_AF-A0A1M3CQY5-F1
#
_entry.id   AF-A0A1M3CQY5-F1
#
_cell.length_a   1.000
_cell.length_b   1.000
_cell.length_c   1.000
_cell.angle_alpha   90.00
_cell.angle_beta   90.00
_cell.angle_gamma   90.00
#
_symmetry.space_group_name_H-M   'P 1'
#
loop_
_entity.id
_entity.type
_entity.pdbx_description
1 polymer ?
#
loop_
_entity_poly.entity_id
_entity_poly.type
_entity_poly.pdbx_seq_one_letter_code
_entity_poly.pdbx_strand_id
1 'polypeptide(L)'
;MAKDLKDLLIDELQDILSAEEQIVEALPAMVTAAESPDLKKAFQLHLKETKGQIQRLKKIFKLLKIEQKEKFCKATKGLIQECKEVLKDFKTKSLTRDAALISKSQRIEHYEISAYGTMHTFAKELALDAVADLLRETLSEEESADKKLTHIAAGGVFKSGINQKAILPSSPSKDLKKPVRPKSSATKKKPLLTKK
;
A
#
# COMPACT_ATOMS: atom_id res chain seq x y z
N MET A 1 -17.96 24.14 0.34
CA MET A 1 -17.37 23.73 -0.95
C MET A 1 -16.34 24.76 -1.34
N ALA A 2 -15.18 24.31 -1.82
CA ALA A 2 -14.14 25.20 -2.35
C ALA A 2 -14.67 25.96 -3.57
N LYS A 3 -14.38 27.25 -3.67
CA LYS A 3 -14.90 28.12 -4.72
C LYS A 3 -13.87 28.44 -5.80
N ASP A 4 -12.60 28.29 -5.47
CA ASP A 4 -11.46 28.51 -6.36
C ASP A 4 -10.30 27.55 -6.01
N LEU A 5 -9.19 27.68 -6.75
CA LEU A 5 -8.00 26.84 -6.58
C LEU A 5 -7.32 27.03 -5.21
N LYS A 6 -7.39 28.24 -4.64
CA LYS A 6 -6.82 28.51 -3.32
C LYS A 6 -7.64 27.83 -2.24
N ASP A 7 -8.97 27.90 -2.33
CA ASP A 7 -9.85 27.15 -1.43
C ASP A 7 -9.61 25.64 -1.53
N LEU A 8 -9.38 25.11 -2.74
CA LEU A 8 -9.04 23.69 -2.94
C LEU A 8 -7.71 23.34 -2.27
N LEU A 9 -6.65 24.13 -2.49
CA LEU A 9 -5.37 23.92 -1.82
C LEU A 9 -5.52 23.91 -0.29
N ILE A 10 -6.34 24.81 0.28
CA ILE A 10 -6.58 24.87 1.72
C ILE A 10 -7.34 23.63 2.22
N ASP A 11 -8.32 23.16 1.45
CA ASP A 11 -9.09 21.95 1.79
C ASP A 11 -8.23 20.68 1.77
N GLU A 12 -7.31 20.58 0.80
CA GLU A 12 -6.32 19.50 0.71
C GLU A 12 -5.30 19.57 1.85
N LEU A 13 -4.79 20.77 2.20
CA LEU A 13 -3.88 20.97 3.33
C LEU A 13 -4.51 20.53 4.67
N GLN A 14 -5.82 20.75 4.84
CA GLN A 14 -6.54 20.30 6.03
C GLN A 14 -6.75 18.78 6.03
N ASP A 15 -7.03 18.18 4.87
CA ASP A 15 -7.20 16.73 4.75
C ASP A 15 -5.90 15.99 5.03
N ILE A 16 -4.79 16.43 4.41
CA ILE A 16 -3.49 15.79 4.58
C ILE A 16 -2.94 15.97 6.00
N LEU A 17 -3.19 17.11 6.67
CA LEU A 17 -2.82 17.27 8.08
C LEU A 17 -3.51 16.22 8.97
N SER A 18 -4.79 15.95 8.71
CA SER A 18 -5.51 14.89 9.40
C SER A 18 -4.98 13.49 9.06
N ALA A 19 -4.57 13.26 7.81
CA ALA A 19 -3.97 11.98 7.40
C ALA A 19 -2.65 11.72 8.17
N GLU A 20 -1.76 12.70 8.18
CA GLU A 20 -0.45 12.66 8.83
C GLU A 20 -0.56 12.39 10.33
N GLU A 21 -1.49 13.08 11.01
CA GLU A 21 -1.75 12.86 12.44
C GLU A 21 -2.24 11.43 12.72
N GLN A 22 -3.15 10.91 11.89
CA GLN A 22 -3.60 9.51 12.00
C GLN A 22 -2.47 8.50 11.73
N ILE A 23 -1.56 8.80 10.80
CA ILE A 23 -0.41 7.95 10.46
C ILE A 23 0.58 7.91 11.62
N VAL A 24 0.89 9.06 12.24
CA VAL A 24 1.73 9.13 13.45
C VAL A 24 1.18 8.24 14.57
N GLU A 25 -0.14 8.22 14.76
CA GLU A 25 -0.78 7.36 15.76
C GLU A 25 -0.69 5.87 15.42
N ALA A 26 -0.74 5.51 14.13
CA ALA A 26 -0.75 4.12 13.67
C ALA A 26 0.64 3.47 13.61
N LEU A 27 1.68 4.24 13.25
CA LEU A 27 3.03 3.74 13.00
C LEU A 27 3.67 2.97 14.17
N PRO A 28 3.52 3.34 15.46
CA PRO A 28 4.06 2.57 16.57
C PRO A 28 3.60 1.10 16.61
N ALA A 29 2.36 0.84 16.21
CA ALA A 29 1.85 -0.53 16.11
C ALA A 29 2.53 -1.31 14.97
N MET A 30 2.80 -0.66 13.85
CA MET A 30 3.50 -1.28 12.70
C MET A 30 4.97 -1.57 13.02
N VAL A 31 5.66 -0.65 13.71
CA VAL A 31 7.02 -0.87 14.25
C VAL A 31 7.05 -2.10 15.14
N THR A 32 6.08 -2.22 16.05
CA THR A 32 5.99 -3.36 16.97
C THR A 32 5.66 -4.66 16.22
N ALA A 33 4.89 -4.59 15.15
CA ALA A 33 4.45 -5.73 14.38
C ALA A 33 5.47 -6.25 13.35
N ALA A 34 6.38 -5.41 12.86
CA ALA A 34 7.41 -5.87 11.94
C ALA A 34 8.27 -6.97 12.60
N GLU A 35 8.70 -7.95 11.81
CA GLU A 35 9.66 -8.99 12.20
C GLU A 35 11.08 -8.57 11.83
N SER A 36 11.27 -8.23 10.56
CA SER A 36 12.53 -7.81 9.97
C SER A 36 13.07 -6.53 10.65
N PRO A 37 14.37 -6.51 11.04
CA PRO A 37 15.03 -5.32 11.53
C PRO A 37 14.95 -4.14 10.56
N ASP A 38 15.06 -4.40 9.25
CA ASP A 38 15.03 -3.35 8.23
C ASP A 38 13.65 -2.70 8.13
N LEU A 39 12.58 -3.50 8.19
CA LEU A 39 11.21 -2.98 8.16
C LEU A 39 10.88 -2.19 9.43
N LYS A 40 11.32 -2.67 10.60
CA LYS A 40 11.19 -1.91 11.86
C LYS A 40 11.87 -0.55 11.74
N LYS A 41 13.11 -0.52 11.25
CA LYS A 41 13.88 0.71 11.07
C LYS A 41 13.21 1.65 10.07
N ALA A 42 12.66 1.12 8.98
CA ALA A 42 11.93 1.92 8.00
C ALA A 42 10.71 2.61 8.63
N PHE A 43 9.87 1.88 9.38
CA PHE A 43 8.72 2.49 10.08
C PHE A 43 9.12 3.47 11.19
N GLN A 44 10.22 3.21 11.91
CA GLN A 44 10.73 4.15 12.92
C GLN A 44 11.24 5.45 12.30
N LEU A 45 11.94 5.34 11.17
CA LEU A 45 12.41 6.49 10.42
C LEU A 45 11.23 7.29 9.86
N HIS A 46 10.28 6.61 9.23
CA HIS A 46 9.10 7.25 8.67
C HIS A 46 8.29 7.97 9.75
N LEU A 47 8.08 7.37 10.94
CA LEU A 47 7.45 8.07 12.08
C LEU A 47 8.15 9.38 12.48
N LYS A 48 9.47 9.47 12.33
CA LYS A 48 10.22 10.71 12.57
C LYS A 48 10.01 11.71 11.43
N GLU A 49 10.03 11.24 10.19
CA GLU A 49 9.74 12.03 8.97
C GLU A 49 8.31 12.63 9.06
N THR A 50 7.27 11.81 9.30
CA THR A 50 5.85 12.20 9.51
C THR A 50 5.66 13.29 10.56
N LYS A 51 6.35 13.18 11.70
CA LYS A 51 6.31 14.25 12.72
C LYS A 51 6.90 15.57 12.21
N GLY A 52 7.93 15.52 11.37
CA GLY A 52 8.51 16.68 10.70
C GLY A 52 7.56 17.27 9.66
N GLN A 53 6.90 16.41 8.87
CA GLN A 53 5.93 16.77 7.84
C GLN A 53 4.74 17.54 8.45
N ILE A 54 4.22 17.10 9.60
CA ILE A 54 3.21 17.85 10.37
C ILE A 54 3.70 19.26 10.73
N GLN A 55 4.96 19.42 11.17
CA GLN A 55 5.50 20.76 11.46
C GLN A 55 5.61 21.61 10.19
N ARG A 56 5.95 20.98 9.06
CA ARG A 56 6.02 21.62 7.75
C ARG A 56 4.64 22.13 7.31
N LEU A 57 3.60 21.32 7.45
CA LEU A 57 2.21 21.73 7.23
C LEU A 57 1.81 22.89 8.15
N LYS A 58 2.11 22.82 9.45
CA LYS A 58 1.84 23.91 10.40
C LYS A 58 2.53 25.21 10.00
N LYS A 59 3.74 25.13 9.43
CA LYS A 59 4.43 26.30 8.84
C LYS A 59 3.70 26.83 7.61
N ILE A 60 3.21 25.96 6.73
CA ILE A 60 2.40 26.36 5.55
C ILE A 60 1.13 27.11 5.98
N PHE A 61 0.37 26.60 6.95
CA PHE A 61 -0.82 27.30 7.48
C PHE A 61 -0.47 28.73 7.96
N LYS A 62 0.65 28.90 8.66
CA LYS A 62 1.14 30.22 9.10
C LYS A 62 1.52 31.13 7.92
N LEU A 63 2.24 30.60 6.92
CA LEU A 63 2.62 31.36 5.72
C LEU A 63 1.40 31.88 4.96
N LEU A 64 0.37 31.06 4.86
CA LEU A 64 -0.88 31.38 4.19
C LEU A 64 -1.82 32.25 5.05
N LYS A 65 -1.47 32.51 6.31
CA LYS A 65 -2.28 33.26 7.29
C LYS A 65 -3.70 32.71 7.41
N ILE A 66 -3.82 31.39 7.43
CA ILE A 66 -5.08 30.66 7.54
C ILE A 66 -5.10 29.89 8.86
N GLU A 67 -6.27 29.83 9.48
CA GLU A 67 -6.48 29.00 10.65
C GLU A 67 -6.70 27.54 10.22
N GLN A 68 -6.17 26.63 11.03
CA GLN A 68 -6.43 25.21 10.89
C GLN A 68 -7.88 24.95 11.29
N LYS A 69 -8.62 24.27 10.41
CA LYS A 69 -9.94 23.75 10.74
C LYS A 69 -9.82 22.26 10.94
N GLU A 70 -10.55 21.75 11.92
CA GLU A 70 -10.65 20.32 12.15
C GLU A 70 -11.32 19.66 10.94
N LYS A 71 -10.60 18.73 10.33
CA LYS A 71 -11.07 17.86 9.25
C LYS A 71 -10.64 16.45 9.59
N PHE A 72 -11.44 15.48 9.16
CA PHE A 72 -11.14 14.07 9.36
C PHE A 72 -10.94 13.39 8.00
N CYS A 73 -9.70 13.00 7.70
CA CYS A 73 -9.38 12.28 6.46
C CYS A 73 -9.92 10.85 6.52
N LYS A 74 -10.97 10.57 5.72
CA LYS A 74 -11.61 9.25 5.65
C LYS A 74 -10.77 8.23 4.86
N ALA A 75 -10.00 8.69 3.87
CA ALA A 75 -9.18 7.82 3.03
C ALA A 75 -8.09 7.15 3.87
N THR A 76 -7.30 7.95 4.59
CA THR A 76 -6.22 7.45 5.45
C THR A 76 -6.74 6.58 6.59
N LYS A 77 -7.91 6.89 7.18
CA LYS A 77 -8.57 5.98 8.13
C LYS A 77 -8.78 4.59 7.55
N GLY A 78 -9.28 4.51 6.32
CA GLY A 78 -9.50 3.23 5.63
C GLY A 78 -8.19 2.48 5.38
N LEU A 79 -7.16 3.16 4.89
CA LEU A 79 -5.85 2.56 4.62
C LEU A 79 -5.16 2.07 5.90
N ILE A 80 -5.23 2.83 7.00
CA ILE A 80 -4.77 2.41 8.32
C ILE A 80 -5.58 1.21 8.82
N GLN A 81 -6.88 1.15 8.54
CA GLN A 81 -7.70 0.02 8.93
C GLN A 81 -7.26 -1.26 8.23
N GLU A 82 -6.87 -1.21 6.96
CA GLU A 82 -6.27 -2.36 6.26
C GLU A 82 -4.95 -2.81 6.91
N CYS A 83 -4.12 -1.86 7.35
CA CYS A 83 -2.88 -2.17 8.09
C CYS A 83 -3.20 -2.87 9.42
N LYS A 84 -4.23 -2.42 10.13
CA LYS A 84 -4.69 -3.04 11.39
C LYS A 84 -5.25 -4.45 11.16
N GLU A 85 -5.88 -4.72 10.02
CA GLU A 85 -6.36 -6.06 9.65
C GLU A 85 -5.22 -7.05 9.46
N VAL A 86 -4.09 -6.64 8.90
CA VAL A 86 -2.88 -7.48 8.85
C VAL A 86 -2.47 -7.95 10.25
N LEU A 87 -2.56 -7.07 11.27
CA LEU A 87 -2.24 -7.45 12.65
C LEU A 87 -3.27 -8.43 13.25
N LYS A 88 -4.52 -8.39 12.76
CA LYS A 88 -5.57 -9.32 13.18
C LYS A 88 -5.40 -10.67 12.52
N ASP A 89 -5.08 -10.72 11.24
CA ASP A 89 -5.02 -11.96 10.45
C ASP A 89 -3.70 -12.71 10.69
N PHE A 90 -2.60 -11.97 10.88
CA PHE A 90 -1.27 -12.53 11.12
C PHE A 90 -0.87 -12.39 12.59
N LYS A 91 -1.38 -13.29 13.43
CA LYS A 91 -1.17 -13.27 14.89
C LYS A 91 0.31 -13.37 15.29
N THR A 92 1.11 -14.12 14.53
CA THR A 92 2.54 -14.29 14.80
C THR A 92 3.39 -13.45 13.86
N LYS A 93 4.55 -13.02 14.36
CA LYS A 93 5.55 -12.35 13.54
C LYS A 93 6.06 -13.32 12.48
N SER A 94 6.14 -12.86 11.23
CA SER A 94 6.63 -13.67 10.12
C SER A 94 6.98 -12.79 8.94
N LEU A 95 7.81 -13.29 8.03
CA LEU A 95 8.10 -12.61 6.77
C LEU A 95 6.84 -12.41 5.91
N THR A 96 5.88 -13.33 5.95
CA THR A 96 4.58 -13.14 5.27
C THR A 96 3.77 -11.99 5.86
N ARG A 97 3.83 -11.81 7.19
CA ARG A 97 3.23 -10.62 7.81
C ARG A 97 3.93 -9.34 7.39
N ASP A 98 5.26 -9.34 7.37
CA ASP A 98 6.03 -8.19 6.89
C ASP A 98 5.71 -7.84 5.45
N ALA A 99 5.55 -8.84 4.58
CA ALA A 99 5.11 -8.65 3.20
C ALA A 99 3.74 -7.97 3.12
N ALA A 100 2.78 -8.43 3.94
CA ALA A 100 1.47 -7.82 4.03
C ALA A 100 1.53 -6.38 4.57
N LEU A 101 2.33 -6.13 5.62
CA LEU A 101 2.54 -4.79 6.17
C LEU A 101 3.14 -3.85 5.11
N ILE A 102 4.19 -4.26 4.39
CA ILE A 102 4.78 -3.48 3.30
C ILE A 102 3.73 -3.15 2.24
N SER A 103 2.98 -4.13 1.77
CA SER A 103 1.94 -3.91 0.75
C SER A 103 0.88 -2.89 1.19
N LYS A 104 0.45 -2.92 2.46
CA LYS A 104 -0.54 -1.96 2.97
C LYS A 104 0.05 -0.59 3.22
N SER A 105 1.27 -0.51 3.76
CA SER A 105 1.98 0.76 3.96
C SER A 105 2.25 1.49 2.65
N GLN A 106 2.68 0.80 1.60
CA GLN A 106 2.86 1.43 0.27
C GLN A 106 1.58 2.08 -0.27
N ARG A 107 0.39 1.56 0.07
CA ARG A 107 -0.86 2.22 -0.33
C ARG A 107 -1.10 3.54 0.40
N ILE A 108 -0.59 3.67 1.63
CA ILE A 108 -0.59 4.93 2.38
C ILE A 108 0.39 5.90 1.70
N GLU A 109 1.64 5.48 1.45
CA GLU A 109 2.63 6.32 0.76
C GLU A 109 2.10 6.83 -0.60
N HIS A 110 1.47 5.97 -1.40
CA HIS A 110 0.91 6.36 -2.70
C HIS A 110 -0.24 7.37 -2.58
N TYR A 111 -1.05 7.30 -1.52
CA TYR A 111 -2.07 8.29 -1.24
C TYR A 111 -1.42 9.65 -0.93
N GLU A 112 -0.37 9.67 -0.09
CA GLU A 112 0.35 10.89 0.28
C GLU A 112 1.12 11.49 -0.91
N ILE A 113 1.81 10.67 -1.70
CA ILE A 113 2.48 11.09 -2.95
C ILE A 113 1.48 11.78 -3.89
N SER A 114 0.29 11.21 -4.05
CA SER A 114 -0.77 11.81 -4.88
C SER A 114 -1.23 13.15 -4.32
N ALA A 115 -1.47 13.25 -3.02
CA ALA A 115 -1.93 14.47 -2.36
C ALA A 115 -0.87 15.58 -2.43
N TYR A 116 0.37 15.29 -2.02
CA TYR A 116 1.47 16.25 -2.04
C TYR A 116 1.86 16.68 -3.45
N GLY A 117 1.84 15.77 -4.43
CA GLY A 117 2.07 16.12 -5.85
C GLY A 117 1.03 17.10 -6.39
N THR A 118 -0.24 16.87 -6.06
CA THR A 118 -1.35 17.75 -6.45
C THR A 118 -1.23 19.11 -5.77
N MET A 119 -1.05 19.15 -4.45
CA MET A 119 -0.92 20.40 -3.70
C MET A 119 0.30 21.21 -4.11
N HIS A 120 1.45 20.56 -4.40
CA HIS A 120 2.63 21.24 -4.92
C HIS A 120 2.32 21.96 -6.23
N THR A 121 1.64 21.28 -7.15
CA THR A 121 1.20 21.86 -8.43
C THR A 121 0.27 23.06 -8.21
N PHE A 122 -0.74 22.92 -7.35
CA PHE A 122 -1.64 24.04 -7.01
C PHE A 122 -0.89 25.24 -6.42
N ALA A 123 0.07 25.00 -5.52
CA ALA A 123 0.87 26.07 -4.95
C ALA A 123 1.72 26.79 -6.00
N LYS A 124 2.25 26.09 -7.01
CA LYS A 124 2.96 26.70 -8.14
C LYS A 124 2.04 27.57 -9.00
N GLU A 125 0.85 27.08 -9.36
CA GLU A 125 -0.13 27.84 -10.16
C GLU A 125 -0.63 29.10 -9.43
N LEU A 126 -0.67 29.07 -8.09
CA LEU A 126 -1.02 30.22 -7.26
C LEU A 126 0.17 31.16 -6.97
N ALA A 127 1.34 30.91 -7.55
CA ALA A 127 2.60 31.63 -7.30
C ALA A 127 3.00 31.68 -5.81
N LEU A 128 2.72 30.61 -5.06
CA LEU A 128 3.04 30.44 -3.65
C LEU A 128 4.36 29.65 -3.49
N ASP A 129 5.46 30.18 -4.03
CA ASP A 129 6.73 29.42 -4.16
C ASP A 129 7.22 28.82 -2.84
N ALA A 130 7.20 29.60 -1.75
CA ALA A 130 7.62 29.09 -0.43
C ALA A 130 6.74 27.94 0.09
N VAL A 131 5.46 27.89 -0.29
CA VAL A 131 4.57 26.76 0.04
C VAL A 131 4.86 25.58 -0.86
N ALA A 132 5.07 25.83 -2.16
CA ALA A 132 5.41 24.80 -3.13
C ALA A 132 6.70 24.06 -2.75
N ASP A 133 7.74 24.78 -2.32
CA ASP A 133 9.01 24.20 -1.90
C ASP A 133 8.86 23.27 -0.68
N LEU A 134 8.08 23.70 0.32
CA LEU A 134 7.79 22.90 1.50
C LEU A 134 6.99 21.64 1.14
N LEU A 135 5.98 21.75 0.27
CA LEU A 135 5.23 20.58 -0.21
C LEU A 135 6.11 19.62 -1.02
N ARG A 136 7.06 20.13 -1.81
CA ARG A 136 8.00 19.30 -2.57
C ARG A 136 8.98 18.57 -1.67
N GLU A 137 9.40 19.20 -0.58
CA GLU A 137 10.25 18.58 0.44
C GLU A 137 9.54 17.36 1.03
N THR A 138 8.29 17.49 1.49
CA THR A 138 7.50 16.35 1.99
C THR A 138 7.31 15.30 0.91
N LEU A 139 6.89 15.68 -0.31
CA LEU A 139 6.72 14.75 -1.42
C LEU A 139 7.97 13.89 -1.68
N SER A 140 9.16 14.50 -1.57
CA SER A 140 10.42 13.79 -1.78
C SER A 140 10.73 12.80 -0.64
N GLU A 141 10.30 13.09 0.59
CA GLU A 141 10.37 12.17 1.72
C GLU A 141 9.47 10.95 1.48
N GLU A 142 8.21 11.15 1.04
CA GLU A 142 7.28 10.01 0.78
C GLU A 142 7.73 9.15 -0.41
N GLU A 143 8.19 9.78 -1.49
CA GLU A 143 8.79 9.04 -2.61
C GLU A 143 9.99 8.20 -2.16
N SER A 144 10.76 8.68 -1.17
CA SER A 144 11.89 7.96 -0.59
C SER A 144 11.43 6.82 0.33
N ALA A 145 10.40 7.05 1.14
CA ALA A 145 9.79 6.04 2.01
C ALA A 145 9.23 4.86 1.19
N ASP A 146 8.46 5.13 0.13
CA ASP A 146 7.95 4.09 -0.77
C ASP A 146 9.09 3.31 -1.46
N LYS A 147 10.14 4.01 -1.94
CA LYS A 147 11.33 3.35 -2.52
C LYS A 147 12.03 2.46 -1.52
N LYS A 148 12.16 2.87 -0.25
CA LYS A 148 12.74 2.05 0.83
C LYS A 148 11.89 0.79 1.06
N LEU A 149 10.56 0.92 1.11
CA LEU A 149 9.64 -0.22 1.26
C LEU A 149 9.76 -1.20 0.08
N THR A 150 9.80 -0.68 -1.15
CA THR A 150 10.03 -1.46 -2.37
C THR A 150 11.37 -2.21 -2.30
N HIS A 151 12.42 -1.55 -1.83
CA HIS A 151 13.74 -2.18 -1.69
C HIS A 151 13.74 -3.31 -0.66
N ILE A 152 13.09 -3.12 0.50
CA ILE A 152 12.97 -4.16 1.54
C ILE A 152 12.18 -5.37 1.00
N ALA A 153 11.09 -5.10 0.27
CA ALA A 153 10.30 -6.12 -0.42
C ALA A 153 11.16 -6.92 -1.42
N ALA A 154 11.82 -6.24 -2.36
CA ALA A 154 12.54 -6.85 -3.47
C ALA A 154 13.91 -7.45 -3.09
N GLY A 155 14.55 -6.94 -2.02
CA GLY A 155 15.91 -7.29 -1.60
C GLY A 155 15.98 -8.30 -0.47
N GLY A 156 14.94 -8.38 0.38
CA GLY A 156 14.92 -9.28 1.54
C GLY A 156 13.68 -10.14 1.57
N VAL A 157 12.54 -9.54 1.94
CA VAL A 157 11.33 -10.26 2.38
C VAL A 157 10.80 -11.22 1.31
N PHE A 158 10.78 -10.83 0.03
CA PHE A 158 10.22 -11.68 -1.04
C PHE A 158 11.22 -12.69 -1.61
N LYS A 159 12.53 -12.39 -1.54
CA LYS A 159 13.58 -13.28 -2.08
C LYS A 159 14.04 -14.34 -1.08
N SER A 160 13.95 -14.08 0.24
CA SER A 160 14.45 -14.98 1.29
C SER A 160 13.36 -15.70 2.09
N GLY A 161 12.45 -16.44 1.42
CA GLY A 161 11.75 -17.56 2.08
C GLY A 161 10.22 -17.64 1.99
N ILE A 162 9.49 -16.57 1.60
CA ILE A 162 8.02 -16.67 1.44
C ILE A 162 7.66 -17.48 0.19
N ASN A 163 8.39 -17.26 -0.91
CA ASN A 163 8.02 -17.81 -2.21
C ASN A 163 8.41 -19.28 -2.39
N GLN A 164 9.40 -19.82 -1.67
CA GLN A 164 9.82 -21.22 -1.84
C GLN A 164 8.69 -22.22 -1.52
N LYS A 165 7.83 -21.92 -0.53
CA LYS A 165 6.66 -22.77 -0.21
C LYS A 165 5.50 -22.59 -1.19
N ALA A 166 5.40 -21.45 -1.87
CA ALA A 166 4.36 -21.18 -2.87
C ALA A 166 4.72 -21.70 -4.28
N ILE A 167 6.01 -21.85 -4.58
CA ILE A 167 6.52 -22.37 -5.86
C ILE A 167 6.43 -23.90 -5.94
N LEU A 168 6.47 -24.61 -4.80
CA LEU A 168 6.26 -26.05 -4.77
C LEU A 168 4.77 -26.34 -5.02
N PRO A 169 4.41 -27.13 -6.05
CA PRO A 169 3.01 -27.50 -6.25
C PRO A 169 2.50 -28.20 -5.00
N SER A 170 1.36 -27.76 -4.48
CA SER A 170 0.62 -28.54 -3.49
C SER A 170 0.46 -29.95 -4.03
N SER A 171 0.86 -30.95 -3.24
CA SER A 171 0.72 -32.36 -3.60
C SER A 171 -0.63 -32.60 -4.27
N PRO A 172 -0.70 -33.36 -5.38
CA PRO A 172 -1.95 -33.51 -6.10
C PRO A 172 -3.02 -34.07 -5.14
N SER A 173 -4.10 -33.30 -5.00
CA SER A 173 -5.31 -33.72 -4.31
C SER A 173 -5.70 -35.13 -4.81
N LYS A 174 -5.94 -36.06 -3.89
CA LYS A 174 -6.30 -37.46 -4.18
C LYS A 174 -7.70 -37.63 -4.82
N ASP A 175 -8.36 -36.56 -5.26
CA ASP A 175 -9.74 -36.58 -5.77
C ASP A 175 -9.87 -36.32 -7.27
N LEU A 176 -8.95 -36.84 -8.09
CA LEU A 176 -9.21 -37.01 -9.52
C LEU A 176 -10.03 -38.29 -9.74
N LYS A 177 -11.35 -38.10 -9.81
CA LYS A 177 -12.35 -39.09 -10.24
C LYS A 177 -11.84 -39.86 -11.47
N LYS A 178 -11.94 -41.19 -11.39
CA LYS A 178 -11.55 -42.16 -12.45
C LYS A 178 -12.11 -41.75 -13.83
N PRO A 179 -11.37 -42.00 -14.92
CA PRO A 179 -11.84 -41.67 -16.26
C PRO A 179 -13.03 -42.57 -16.63
N VAL A 180 -14.13 -41.94 -17.04
CA VAL A 180 -15.28 -42.63 -17.65
C VAL A 180 -14.84 -43.15 -19.02
N ARG A 181 -14.82 -44.48 -19.20
CA ARG A 181 -14.59 -45.12 -20.50
C ARG A 181 -15.70 -44.74 -21.48
N PRO A 182 -15.41 -44.42 -22.75
CA PRO A 182 -16.45 -44.30 -23.76
C PRO A 182 -17.00 -45.70 -24.09
N LYS A 183 -18.33 -45.83 -24.16
CA LYS A 183 -19.01 -47.03 -24.65
C LYS A 183 -18.71 -47.21 -26.14
N SER A 184 -18.06 -48.30 -26.54
CA SER A 184 -17.87 -48.62 -27.97
C SER A 184 -19.21 -49.02 -28.59
N SER A 185 -19.63 -48.30 -29.63
CA SER A 185 -20.74 -48.71 -30.49
C SER A 185 -20.32 -49.93 -31.33
N ALA A 186 -21.09 -51.01 -31.22
CA ALA A 186 -20.89 -52.23 -31.98
C ALA A 186 -21.25 -52.00 -33.46
N THR A 187 -20.25 -52.04 -34.35
CA THR A 187 -20.46 -52.22 -35.79
C THR A 187 -20.44 -53.72 -36.09
N LYS A 188 -21.61 -54.30 -36.39
CA LYS A 188 -21.75 -55.67 -36.89
C LYS A 188 -21.08 -55.78 -38.26
N LYS A 189 -19.98 -56.54 -38.35
CA LYS A 189 -19.41 -57.02 -39.62
C LYS A 189 -20.35 -58.07 -40.24
N LYS A 190 -20.77 -57.87 -41.50
CA LYS A 190 -21.34 -58.93 -42.35
C LYS A 190 -20.21 -59.89 -42.79
N PRO A 191 -20.44 -61.20 -42.86
CA PRO A 191 -19.42 -62.15 -43.30
C PRO A 191 -19.29 -62.16 -44.83
N LEU A 192 -18.04 -62.21 -45.31
CA LEU A 192 -17.69 -62.48 -46.70
C LEU A 192 -18.12 -63.90 -47.09
N LEU A 193 -18.92 -64.02 -48.16
CA LEU A 193 -19.01 -65.26 -48.93
C LEU A 193 -17.68 -65.48 -49.65
N THR A 194 -17.15 -66.70 -49.54
CA THR A 194 -16.09 -67.18 -50.42
C THR A 194 -16.55 -68.43 -51.18
N LYS A 195 -16.29 -68.36 -52.49
CA LYS A 195 -15.97 -69.43 -53.45
C LYS A 195 -17.08 -70.11 -54.27
N LYS A 196 -16.85 -69.97 -55.58
CA LYS A 196 -17.18 -70.76 -56.77
C LYS A 196 -18.52 -70.48 -57.44
#